data_AF-A0A6G0YZM1-F1
#
_entry.id   AF-A0A6G0YZM1-F1
#
_cell.length_a   1.000
_cell.length_b   1.000
_cell.length_c   1.000
_cell.angle_alpha   90.00
_cell.angle_beta   90.00
_cell.angle_gamma   90.00
#
_symmetry.space_group_name_H-M   'P 1'
#
loop_
_entity.id
_entity.type
_entity.pdbx_description
1 polymer ?
#
loop_
_entity_poly.entity_id
_entity_poly.type
_entity_poly.pdbx_seq_one_letter_code
_entity_poly.pdbx_strand_id
1 'polypeptide(L)' 'MLRNINQPRLCNGTRLAVKNLMNNVIETTIIKGKYKGEDVLIPRIPMNPTDLPFDFKVYNLPYVWPLR' A
#
# COMPACT_ATOMS: atom_id res chain seq x y z
N MET A 1 14.45 4.90 -0.74
CA MET A 1 13.79 4.96 0.59
C MET A 1 12.36 4.48 0.44
N LEU A 2 11.97 3.37 1.10
CA LEU A 2 10.56 2.96 1.15
C LEU A 2 9.78 4.07 1.87
N ARG A 3 8.77 4.67 1.24
CA ARG A 3 7.96 5.71 1.88
C ARG A 3 7.13 5.06 2.97
N ASN A 4 7.26 5.56 4.20
CA ASN A 4 6.45 5.11 5.32
C ASN A 4 5.00 5.56 5.06
N ILE A 5 4.11 4.62 4.79
CA ILE A 5 2.68 4.89 4.68
C ILE A 5 2.17 5.01 6.12
N ASN A 6 1.94 6.23 6.59
CA ASN A 6 1.32 6.46 7.91
C ASN A 6 -0.18 6.07 7.83
N GLN A 7 -0.46 4.77 7.91
CA GLN A 7 -1.82 4.24 8.05
C GLN A 7 -2.07 3.89 9.52
N PRO A 8 -3.05 4.52 10.20
CA PRO A 8 -3.24 4.37 11.65
C PRO A 8 -3.60 2.95 12.10
N ARG A 9 -4.05 2.10 11.18
CA ARG A 9 -4.43 0.69 11.44
C ARG A 9 -3.37 -0.32 10.98
N LEU A 10 -2.33 0.14 10.28
CA LEU A 10 -1.29 -0.70 9.73
C LEU A 10 0.05 -0.29 10.31
N CYS A 11 0.61 -1.17 11.14
CA CYS A 11 1.98 -1.04 11.63
C CYS A 11 2.91 -1.96 10.84
N ASN A 12 4.19 -1.61 10.84
CA ASN A 12 5.24 -2.45 10.27
C ASN A 12 5.21 -3.84 10.91
N GLY A 13 5.30 -4.89 10.09
CA GLY A 13 5.21 -6.29 10.55
C GLY A 13 3.80 -6.88 10.61
N THR A 14 2.75 -6.11 10.28
CA THR A 14 1.38 -6.66 10.15
C THR A 14 1.32 -7.68 9.02
N ARG A 15 0.77 -8.87 9.29
CA ARG A 15 0.57 -9.90 8.27
C ARG A 15 -0.77 -9.70 7.58
N LEU A 16 -0.73 -9.60 6.25
CA LEU A 16 -1.88 -9.31 5.40
C LEU A 16 -2.10 -10.44 4.39
N ALA A 17 -3.37 -10.75 4.12
CA ALA A 17 -3.77 -11.64 3.04
C ALA A 17 -4.25 -10.79 1.86
N VAL A 18 -3.72 -11.01 0.66
CA VAL A 18 -4.17 -10.30 -0.54
C VAL A 18 -5.53 -10.84 -0.96
N LYS A 19 -6.49 -9.92 -1.14
CA LYS A 19 -7.83 -10.22 -1.62
C LYS A 19 -7.94 -9.87 -3.10
N ASN A 20 -7.54 -8.66 -3.49
CA ASN A 20 -7.52 -8.20 -4.88
C ASN A 20 -6.28 -7.35 -5.20
N LEU A 21 -5.76 -7.50 -6.41
CA LEU A 21 -4.66 -6.70 -6.95
C LEU A 21 -5.18 -5.80 -8.06
N MET A 22 -5.31 -4.50 -7.78
CA MET A 22 -5.72 -3.49 -8.76
C MET A 22 -4.49 -2.71 -9.26
N ASN A 23 -4.69 -1.88 -10.27
CA ASN A 23 -3.60 -1.11 -10.90
C ASN A 23 -2.87 -0.21 -9.89
N ASN A 24 -3.62 0.50 -9.05
CA ASN A 24 -3.08 1.51 -8.13
C ASN A 24 -3.25 1.15 -6.65
N VAL A 25 -3.97 0.07 -6.34
CA VAL A 25 -4.35 -0.30 -4.97
C VAL A 25 -4.32 -1.83 -4.81
N ILE A 26 -3.92 -2.28 -3.64
CA ILE A 26 -3.96 -3.67 -3.22
C ILE A 26 -4.99 -3.75 -2.10
N GLU A 27 -6.03 -4.55 -2.30
CA GLU A 27 -7.00 -4.87 -1.27
C GLU A 27 -6.49 -6.07 -0.48
N THR A 28 -6.43 -5.91 0.84
CA THR A 28 -5.90 -6.94 1.74
C THR A 28 -6.74 -7.06 2.99
N THR A 29 -6.72 -8.23 3.61
CA THR A 29 -7.37 -8.49 4.90
C THR A 29 -6.31 -8.73 5.97
N ILE A 30 -6.49 -8.15 7.16
CA ILE A 30 -5.57 -8.33 8.28
C ILE A 30 -5.73 -9.72 8.89
N ILE A 31 -4.66 -10.50 8.92
CA ILE A 31 -4.70 -11.91 9.36
C ILE A 31 -4.63 -12.02 10.89
N LYS A 32 -3.91 -11.11 11.55
CA LYS A 32 -3.62 -11.17 12.99
C LYS A 32 -3.53 -9.77 13.61
N GLY A 33 -3.73 -9.70 14.93
CA GLY A 33 -3.62 -8.47 15.71
C GLY A 33 -4.99 -7.88 16.05
N LYS A 34 -4.98 -6.64 16.55
CA LYS A 34 -6.16 -5.93 17.04
C LYS A 34 -7.26 -5.76 15.98
N TYR A 35 -6.86 -5.61 14.71
CA TYR A 35 -7.75 -5.33 13.58
C TYR A 35 -7.97 -6.57 12.70
N LYS A 36 -7.83 -7.78 13.26
CA LYS A 36 -7.99 -9.04 12.50
C LYS A 36 -9.35 -9.09 11.80
N GLY A 37 -9.35 -9.45 10.52
CA GLY A 37 -10.54 -9.56 9.69
C GLY A 37 -10.99 -8.25 9.05
N GLU A 38 -10.36 -7.12 9.37
CA GLU A 38 -10.62 -5.87 8.65
C GLU A 38 -9.94 -5.88 7.28
N ASP A 39 -10.66 -5.32 6.29
CA ASP A 39 -10.14 -5.06 4.97
C ASP A 39 -9.48 -3.68 4.92
N VAL A 40 -8.29 -3.64 4.33
CA VAL A 40 -7.47 -2.45 4.17
C VAL A 40 -6.96 -2.32 2.74
N LEU A 41 -6.97 -1.07 2.26
CA LEU A 41 -6.53 -0.70 0.92
C LEU A 41 -5.13 -0.10 1.01
N ILE A 42 -4.17 -0.76 0.37
CA ILE A 42 -2.78 -0.29 0.32
C ILE A 42 -2.54 0.34 -1.05
N PRO A 43 -2.15 1.62 -1.10
CA PRO A 43 -1.76 2.24 -2.35
C PRO A 43 -0.50 1.58 -2.90
N ARG A 44 -0.55 1.18 -4.18
CA ARG A 44 0.59 0.60 -4.88
C ARG A 44 1.51 1.75 -5.30
N ILE A 45 2.59 1.96 -4.56
CA ILE A 45 3.61 2.94 -4.91
C ILE A 45 4.52 2.26 -5.95
N PRO A 46 4.55 2.74 -7.20
CA PRO A 46 5.50 2.19 -8.15
C PRO A 46 6.91 2.58 -7.65
N MET A 47 7.82 1.60 -7.60
CA MET A 47 9.22 1.89 -7.35
C MET A 47 9.84 2.28 -8.69
N ASN A 48 10.45 3.47 -8.75
CA ASN A 48 11.43 3.75 -9.78
C ASN A 48 12.69 2.96 -9.41
N PRO A 49 13.07 1.96 -10.21
CA PRO A 49 14.32 1.27 -10.00
C PRO A 49 15.44 2.24 -10.37
N THR A 50 16.20 2.69 -9.37
CA THR A 50 17.29 3.66 -9.56
C THR A 50 18.50 3.07 -10.31
N ASP A 51 18.56 1.74 -10.48
CA ASP A 51 19.67 0.98 -11.09
C ASP A 51 19.32 0.30 -12.42
N LEU A 52 18.16 0.60 -13.01
CA LEU A 52 17.81 0.07 -14.34
C LEU A 52 18.24 1.07 -15.43
N PRO A 53 18.76 0.61 -16.59
CA PRO A 53 19.22 1.48 -17.68
C PRO A 53 18.09 2.24 -18.39
N PHE A 54 16.87 2.25 -17.83
CA PHE A 54 15.68 2.88 -18.39
C PHE A 54 14.85 3.53 -17.28
N ASP A 55 14.48 4.78 -17.48
CA ASP A 55 13.68 5.57 -16.55
C ASP A 55 12.24 5.06 -16.51
N PHE A 56 11.85 4.42 -15.40
CA PHE A 56 10.45 4.40 -15.04
C PHE A 56 10.09 5.77 -14.44
N LYS A 57 9.01 6.38 -14.90
CA LYS A 57 8.44 7.60 -14.29
C LYS A 57 7.28 7.21 -13.39
N VAL A 58 7.51 7.22 -12.08
CA VAL A 58 6.46 7.14 -11.05
C VAL A 58 5.71 8.46 -10.96
N TYR A 59 4.46 8.47 -11.41
CA TYR A 59 3.51 9.54 -11.12
C TYR A 59 3.00 9.37 -9.68
N ASN A 60 3.46 10.22 -8.77
CA ASN A 60 2.90 10.33 -7.43
C ASN A 60 1.55 11.04 -7.49
N LEU A 61 0.45 10.28 -7.49
CA LEU A 61 -0.87 10.85 -7.31
C LEU A 61 -1.06 11.24 -5.82
N PRO A 62 -1.57 12.45 -5.51
CA PRO A 62 -1.88 12.82 -4.14
C PRO A 62 -3.09 12.01 -3.66
N TYR A 63 -2.89 11.13 -2.67
CA TYR A 63 -3.96 10.36 -2.04
C TYR A 63 -4.79 11.27 -1.12
N VAL A 64 -5.94 11.75 -1.60
CA VAL A 64 -7.00 12.31 -0.76
C VAL A 64 -8.01 11.20 -0.51
N TRP A 65 -8.02 10.65 0.70
CA TRP A 65 -9.08 9.75 1.13
C TRP A 65 -10.34 10.57 1.42
N PRO A 66 -11.52 10.21 0.87
CA PRO A 66 -12.76 10.79 1.37
C PRO A 66 -13.03 10.15 2.74
N LEU A 67 -12.87 10.93 3.80
CA LEU A 67 -13.46 10.60 5.09
C LEU A 67 -14.98 10.69 4.91
N ARG A 68 -15.66 9.55 5.05
CA ARG A 68 -17.08 9.49 5.36
C ARG A 68 -17.23 9.04 6.80
#